data_AF-A0AAU5WD82-F1
#
_entry.id   AF-A0AAU5WD82-F1
#
_cell.length_a   1.000
_cell.length_b   1.000
_cell.length_c   1.000
_cell.angle_alpha   90.00
_cell.angle_beta   90.00
_cell.angle_gamma   90.00
#
_symmetry.space_group_name_H-M   'P 1'
#
loop_
_entity.id
_entity.type
_entity.pdbx_description
1 polymer ?
#
loop_
_entity_poly.entity_id
_entity_poly.type
_entity_poly.pdbx_seq_one_letter_code
_entity_poly.pdbx_strand_id
1 'polypeptide(L)'
;MDEGNGASAELRIVGAERPGGLELRTSGLAARGLPELRVTALPPYLGQGWARVLADVARRLAGAPFGPGTAPPDEVVLDHGVALGLVADADEPGVLAVRPPDGHEGSPEAWRRDVLVRLFPAASV
;
A
#
# COMPACT_ATOMS: atom_id res chain seq x y z
N MET A 1 -6.95 38.50 0.57
CA MET A 1 -6.31 37.76 1.68
C MET A 1 -7.00 36.42 1.69
N ASP A 2 -6.57 35.53 0.79
CA ASP A 2 -7.06 34.17 0.70
C ASP A 2 -6.28 33.36 1.72
N GLU A 3 -6.90 33.09 2.86
CA GLU A 3 -6.43 32.08 3.80
C GLU A 3 -6.60 30.72 3.12
N GLY A 4 -5.58 30.33 2.35
CA GLY A 4 -5.42 28.98 1.85
C GLY A 4 -5.36 28.05 3.06
N ASN A 5 -6.51 27.48 3.42
CA ASN A 5 -6.66 26.41 4.38
C ASN A 5 -5.81 25.23 3.89
N GLY A 6 -4.55 25.21 4.30
CA GLY A 6 -3.63 24.10 4.16
C GLY A 6 -4.11 22.95 5.05
N ALA A 7 -5.27 22.39 4.74
CA ALA A 7 -5.70 21.12 5.27
C ALA A 7 -4.68 20.10 4.75
N SER A 8 -3.72 19.73 5.61
CA SER A 8 -2.94 18.52 5.39
C SER A 8 -3.92 17.41 5.08
N ALA A 9 -3.99 16.99 3.82
CA ALA A 9 -4.93 15.98 3.38
C ALA A 9 -4.73 14.75 4.27
N GLU A 10 -5.80 14.36 4.97
CA GLU A 10 -5.80 13.18 5.83
C GLU A 10 -5.61 11.95 4.94
N LEU A 11 -4.64 11.11 5.29
CA LEU A 11 -4.45 9.83 4.61
C LEU A 11 -5.51 8.85 5.12
N ARG A 12 -6.35 8.36 4.21
CA ARG A 12 -7.37 7.35 4.48
C ARG A 12 -7.10 6.07 3.72
N ILE A 13 -7.58 4.95 4.24
CA ILE A 13 -7.59 3.66 3.55
C ILE A 13 -9.04 3.26 3.36
N VAL A 14 -9.44 3.11 2.11
CA VAL A 14 -10.81 2.78 1.71
C VAL A 14 -10.83 1.35 1.21
N GLY A 15 -11.81 0.57 1.70
CA GLY A 15 -12.06 -0.78 1.24
C GLY A 15 -13.32 -0.85 0.36
N ALA A 16 -13.26 -1.63 -0.70
CA ALA A 16 -14.40 -1.92 -1.56
C ALA A 16 -14.43 -3.41 -1.93
N GLU A 17 -15.59 -4.06 -1.82
CA GLU A 17 -15.77 -5.40 -2.35
C GLU A 17 -15.87 -5.36 -3.87
N ARG A 18 -15.09 -6.22 -4.55
CA ARG A 18 -15.07 -6.39 -6.00
C ARG A 18 -15.30 -7.85 -6.36
N PRO A 19 -15.67 -8.16 -7.62
CA PRO A 19 -15.86 -9.55 -8.07
C PRO A 19 -14.65 -10.47 -7.82
N GLY A 20 -13.43 -9.93 -7.72
CA GLY A 20 -12.20 -10.69 -7.42
C GLY A 20 -11.80 -10.74 -5.94
N GLY A 21 -12.57 -10.13 -5.04
CA GLY A 21 -12.25 -10.02 -3.61
C GLY A 21 -12.22 -8.56 -3.12
N LEU A 22 -11.71 -8.37 -1.92
CA LEU A 22 -11.55 -7.05 -1.33
C LEU A 22 -10.46 -6.26 -2.05
N GLU A 23 -10.78 -5.02 -2.38
CA GLU A 23 -9.83 -4.00 -2.81
C GLU A 23 -9.60 -3.05 -1.64
N LEU A 24 -8.34 -2.74 -1.35
CA LEU A 24 -7.98 -1.64 -0.45
C LEU A 24 -7.16 -0.62 -1.22
N ARG A 25 -7.43 0.66 -0.97
CA ARG A 25 -6.75 1.76 -1.62
C ARG A 25 -6.49 2.90 -0.64
N THR A 26 -5.35 3.57 -0.77
CA THR A 26 -5.14 4.84 -0.07
C THR A 26 -5.89 6.00 -0.76
N SER A 27 -6.20 7.02 0.01
CA SER A 27 -6.72 8.29 -0.47
C SER A 27 -6.04 9.40 0.31
N GLY A 28 -5.40 10.34 -0.39
CA GLY A 28 -4.75 11.51 0.18
C GLY A 28 -3.24 11.58 -0.06
N LEU A 29 -2.60 10.53 -0.61
CA LEU A 29 -1.19 10.59 -1.02
C LEU A 29 -1.01 11.52 -2.23
N ALA A 30 -1.95 11.51 -3.17
CA ALA A 30 -1.89 12.34 -4.37
C ALA A 30 -1.84 13.84 -4.04
N ALA A 31 -2.54 14.26 -2.97
CA ALA A 31 -2.50 15.65 -2.48
C ALA A 31 -1.11 16.08 -1.98
N ARG A 32 -0.21 15.12 -1.73
CA ARG A 32 1.20 15.34 -1.34
C ARG A 32 2.16 15.08 -2.51
N GLY A 33 1.65 14.91 -3.73
CA GLY A 33 2.46 14.61 -4.91
C GLY A 33 2.97 13.16 -4.96
N LEU A 34 2.39 12.25 -4.17
CA LEU A 34 2.76 10.85 -4.10
C LEU A 34 1.69 9.97 -4.76
N PRO A 35 2.07 8.83 -5.37
CA PRO A 35 1.08 7.93 -5.95
C PRO A 35 0.21 7.28 -4.87
N GLU A 36 -1.05 7.04 -5.19
CA GLU A 36 -1.91 6.24 -4.30
C GLU A 36 -1.49 4.77 -4.35
N LEU A 37 -1.70 4.05 -3.26
CA LEU A 37 -1.44 2.61 -3.17
C LEU A 37 -2.73 1.84 -3.34
N ARG A 38 -2.65 0.70 -4.03
CA ARG A 38 -3.77 -0.20 -4.24
C ARG A 38 -3.34 -1.64 -4.01
N VAL A 39 -4.21 -2.42 -3.40
CA VAL A 39 -4.09 -3.87 -3.38
C VAL A 39 -5.44 -4.48 -3.72
N THR A 40 -5.46 -5.40 -4.67
CA THR A 40 -6.70 -6.01 -5.19
C THR A 40 -6.75 -7.50 -4.90
N ALA A 41 -7.93 -8.09 -5.08
CA ALA A 41 -8.18 -9.52 -4.90
C ALA A 41 -7.72 -10.05 -3.53
N LEU A 42 -7.90 -9.24 -2.47
CA LEU A 42 -7.67 -9.71 -1.11
C LEU A 42 -8.81 -10.62 -0.67
N PRO A 43 -8.50 -11.77 -0.06
CA PRO A 43 -9.46 -12.44 0.80
C PRO A 43 -9.96 -11.48 1.91
N PRO A 44 -11.29 -11.37 2.15
CA PRO A 44 -11.84 -10.39 3.10
C PRO A 44 -11.24 -10.47 4.52
N TYR A 45 -10.94 -11.68 5.00
CA TYR A 45 -10.36 -11.89 6.33
C TYR A 45 -8.95 -11.29 6.49
N LEU A 46 -8.26 -10.97 5.39
CA LEU A 46 -6.97 -10.29 5.39
C LEU A 46 -7.08 -8.76 5.41
N GLY A 47 -8.28 -8.21 5.21
CA GLY A 47 -8.48 -6.78 4.94
C GLY A 47 -7.93 -5.86 6.02
N GLN A 48 -8.23 -6.12 7.30
CA GLN A 48 -7.76 -5.26 8.38
C GLN A 48 -6.24 -5.27 8.53
N GLY A 49 -5.61 -6.44 8.40
CA GLY A 49 -4.15 -6.56 8.43
C GLY A 49 -3.52 -5.81 7.25
N TRP A 50 -4.07 -5.99 6.05
CA TRP A 50 -3.57 -5.31 4.86
C TRP A 50 -3.81 -3.80 4.86
N ALA A 51 -4.85 -3.30 5.51
CA ALA A 51 -4.99 -1.87 5.76
C ALA A 51 -3.84 -1.33 6.63
N ARG A 52 -3.39 -2.08 7.65
CA ARG A 52 -2.21 -1.69 8.43
C ARG A 52 -0.92 -1.71 7.60
N VAL A 53 -0.75 -2.72 6.74
CA VAL A 53 0.39 -2.80 5.81
C VAL A 53 0.40 -1.58 4.87
N LEU A 54 -0.73 -1.26 4.24
CA LEU A 54 -0.84 -0.08 3.36
C LEU A 54 -0.54 1.23 4.10
N ALA A 55 -1.01 1.38 5.34
CA ALA A 55 -0.68 2.55 6.16
C ALA A 55 0.83 2.66 6.38
N ASP A 56 1.52 1.55 6.61
CA ASP A 56 2.95 1.53 6.86
C ASP A 56 3.78 1.83 5.59
N VAL A 57 3.39 1.26 4.45
CA VAL A 57 3.99 1.59 3.14
C VAL A 57 3.78 3.07 2.82
N ALA A 58 2.56 3.59 3.00
CA ALA A 58 2.24 4.99 2.77
C ALA A 58 3.07 5.94 3.64
N ARG A 59 3.29 5.60 4.92
CA ARG A 59 4.18 6.37 5.81
C ARG A 59 5.62 6.36 5.32
N ARG A 60 6.15 5.21 4.87
CA ARG A 60 7.50 5.12 4.31
C ARG A 60 7.65 5.96 3.04
N LEU A 61 6.68 5.91 2.13
CA LEU A 61 6.70 6.74 0.93
C LEU A 61 6.65 8.23 1.26
N ALA A 62 5.84 8.63 2.24
CA ALA A 62 5.73 10.03 2.66
C ALA A 62 6.96 10.54 3.41
N GLY A 63 7.75 9.67 4.04
CA GLY A 63 8.96 10.02 4.78
C GLY A 63 10.25 9.96 3.96
N ALA A 64 10.21 9.36 2.78
CA ALA A 64 11.37 9.24 1.92
C ALA A 64 11.56 10.49 1.03
N PRO A 65 12.80 10.79 0.59
CA PRO A 65 13.10 11.98 -0.20
C PRO A 65 12.67 11.80 -1.68
N PHE A 66 11.42 11.43 -1.92
CA PHE A 66 10.83 11.37 -3.25
C PHE A 66 10.09 12.70 -3.51
N GLY A 67 10.63 13.50 -4.42
CA GLY A 67 10.02 14.77 -4.84
C GLY A 67 9.30 14.68 -6.18
N PRO A 68 8.63 15.76 -6.62
CA PRO A 68 8.05 15.84 -7.96
C PRO A 68 9.08 15.47 -9.04
N GLY A 69 8.77 14.51 -9.90
CA GLY A 69 9.67 14.03 -10.95
C GLY A 69 10.67 12.94 -10.51
N THR A 70 10.65 12.52 -9.25
CA THR A 70 11.39 11.34 -8.78
C THR A 70 10.52 10.11 -8.92
N ALA A 71 11.04 9.05 -9.54
CA ALA A 71 10.32 7.78 -9.61
C ALA A 71 10.15 7.20 -8.20
N PRO A 72 8.98 6.63 -7.87
CA PRO A 72 8.81 5.86 -6.64
C PRO A 72 9.74 4.63 -6.66
N PRO A 73 10.09 4.09 -5.49
CA PRO A 73 10.89 2.87 -5.43
C PRO A 73 10.07 1.68 -5.93
N ASP A 74 10.71 0.76 -6.64
CA ASP A 74 10.09 -0.49 -7.12
C ASP A 74 9.82 -1.49 -5.98
N GLU A 75 10.48 -1.30 -4.84
CA GLU A 75 10.33 -2.15 -3.65
C GLU A 75 10.38 -1.31 -2.37
N VAL A 76 9.56 -1.69 -1.39
CA VAL A 76 9.65 -1.19 -0.01
C VAL A 76 9.88 -2.34 0.94
N VAL A 77 10.88 -2.18 1.80
CA VAL A 77 11.18 -3.13 2.89
C VAL A 77 10.56 -2.61 4.19
N LEU A 78 9.62 -3.38 4.72
CA LEU A 78 8.99 -3.16 6.02
C LEU A 78 9.80 -3.82 7.14
N ASP A 79 9.28 -3.71 8.37
CA ASP A 79 9.89 -4.31 9.55
C ASP A 79 10.06 -5.82 9.36
N HIS A 80 11.01 -6.41 10.10
CA HIS A 80 11.36 -7.83 9.98
C HIS A 80 11.78 -8.27 8.56
N GLY A 81 12.28 -7.32 7.74
CA GLY A 81 12.80 -7.58 6.39
C GLY A 81 11.71 -8.06 5.43
N VAL A 82 10.47 -7.62 5.61
CA VAL A 82 9.36 -7.98 4.72
C VAL A 82 9.37 -7.05 3.51
N ALA A 83 9.79 -7.55 2.36
CA ALA A 83 9.80 -6.81 1.09
C ALA A 83 8.43 -6.87 0.40
N LEU A 84 8.01 -5.72 -0.17
CA LEU A 84 6.84 -5.61 -1.05
C LEU A 84 7.23 -4.88 -2.33
N GLY A 85 6.86 -5.46 -3.47
CA GLY A 85 6.97 -4.81 -4.76
C GLY A 85 5.90 -3.72 -4.92
N LEU A 86 6.30 -2.60 -5.50
CA LEU A 86 5.44 -1.49 -5.90
C LEU A 86 5.53 -1.32 -7.41
N VAL A 87 4.44 -1.61 -8.10
CA VAL A 87 4.40 -1.58 -9.56
C VAL A 87 3.36 -0.58 -10.01
N ALA A 88 3.67 0.20 -11.06
CA ALA A 88 2.67 1.07 -11.68
C ALA A 88 1.40 0.27 -12.02
N ASP A 89 0.27 0.80 -11.58
CA ASP A 89 -0.99 0.15 -11.84
C ASP A 89 -1.35 0.25 -13.33
N ALA A 90 -1.70 -0.89 -13.94
CA ALA A 90 -1.97 -0.96 -15.37
C ALA A 90 -3.27 -0.23 -15.76
N ASP A 91 -4.22 -0.13 -14.83
CA ASP A 91 -5.55 0.42 -15.10
C ASP A 91 -5.67 1.89 -14.71
N GLU A 92 -4.78 2.38 -13.83
CA GLU A 92 -4.92 3.70 -13.22
C GLU A 92 -3.58 4.44 -13.06
N PRO A 93 -3.32 5.47 -13.90
CA PRO A 93 -2.13 6.31 -13.76
C PRO A 93 -2.07 7.00 -12.39
N GLY A 94 -0.88 7.07 -11.80
CA GLY A 94 -0.67 7.66 -10.48
C GLY A 94 -1.06 6.75 -9.31
N VAL A 95 -1.33 5.46 -9.59
CA VAL A 95 -1.53 4.43 -8.58
C VAL A 95 -0.40 3.40 -8.68
N LEU A 96 0.08 2.93 -7.53
CA LEU A 96 0.99 1.79 -7.41
C LEU A 96 0.23 0.59 -6.84
N ALA A 97 0.28 -0.53 -7.54
CA ALA A 97 -0.18 -1.82 -7.05
C ALA A 97 0.88 -2.43 -6.11
N VAL A 98 0.44 -2.85 -4.92
CA VAL A 98 1.29 -3.60 -3.98
C VAL A 98 1.25 -5.08 -4.33
N ARG A 99 2.41 -5.66 -4.58
CA ARG A 99 2.59 -7.03 -5.10
C ARG A 99 3.71 -7.76 -4.33
N PRO A 100 3.81 -9.10 -4.45
CA PRO A 100 5.01 -9.80 -4.02
C PRO A 100 6.26 -9.19 -4.68
N PRO A 101 7.43 -9.23 -4.03
CA PRO A 101 8.69 -8.81 -4.65
C PRO A 101 8.99 -9.67 -5.88
N ASP A 102 9.77 -9.11 -6.81
CA ASP A 102 10.17 -9.80 -8.02
C ASP A 102 10.89 -11.12 -7.70
N GLY A 103 10.56 -12.17 -8.45
CA GLY A 103 11.11 -13.51 -8.23
C GLY A 103 10.49 -14.27 -7.05
N HIS A 104 9.46 -13.73 -6.38
CA HIS A 104 8.72 -14.51 -5.37
C HIS A 104 8.08 -15.76 -5.99
N GLU A 105 8.40 -16.93 -5.42
CA GLU A 105 7.78 -18.20 -5.77
C GLU A 105 6.59 -18.50 -4.84
N GLY A 106 5.45 -18.88 -5.43
CA GLY A 106 4.27 -19.31 -4.68
C GLY A 106 2.99 -18.55 -5.04
N SER A 107 1.93 -18.79 -4.27
CA SER A 107 0.65 -18.13 -4.50
C SER A 107 0.63 -16.73 -3.89
N PRO A 108 0.04 -15.73 -4.58
CA PRO A 108 -0.13 -14.39 -4.00
C PRO A 108 -0.89 -14.40 -2.67
N GLU A 109 -1.79 -15.35 -2.46
CA GLU A 109 -2.54 -15.49 -1.21
C GLU A 109 -1.65 -15.95 -0.05
N ALA A 110 -0.78 -16.94 -0.29
CA ALA A 110 0.15 -17.42 0.73
C ALA A 110 1.14 -16.33 1.14
N TRP A 111 1.68 -15.58 0.17
CA TRP A 111 2.50 -14.40 0.43
C TRP A 111 1.77 -13.38 1.29
N ARG A 112 0.51 -13.07 0.96
CA ARG A 112 -0.25 -12.06 1.71
C ARG A 112 -0.49 -12.45 3.16
N ARG A 113 -0.68 -13.74 3.42
CA ARG A 113 -0.74 -14.28 4.79
C ARG A 113 0.62 -14.16 5.47
N ASP A 114 1.69 -14.60 4.82
CA ASP A 114 3.05 -14.57 5.36
C ASP A 114 3.48 -13.15 5.77
N VAL A 115 3.19 -12.14 4.94
CA VAL A 115 3.42 -10.73 5.25
C VAL A 115 2.78 -10.35 6.60
N LEU A 116 1.52 -10.72 6.83
CA LEU A 116 0.85 -10.40 8.09
C LEU A 116 1.41 -11.16 9.28
N VAL A 117 1.74 -12.45 9.11
CA VAL A 117 2.33 -13.26 10.18
C VAL A 117 3.68 -12.70 10.60
N ARG A 118 4.51 -12.28 9.64
CA ARG A 118 5.83 -11.71 9.88
C ARG A 118 5.78 -10.31 10.49
N LEU A 119 4.85 -9.46 10.06
CA LEU A 119 4.71 -8.09 10.58
C LEU A 119 3.93 -8.01 11.88
N PHE A 120 2.98 -8.92 12.09
CA PHE A 120 2.07 -8.91 13.23
C PHE A 120 1.99 -10.31 13.87
N PRO A 121 3.10 -10.84 14.41
CA PRO A 121 3.12 -12.20 14.98
C PRO A 121 2.13 -12.37 16.14
N ALA A 122 1.86 -11.30 16.90
CA ALA A 122 0.85 -11.30 17.96
C ALA A 122 -0.61 -11.40 17.46
N ALA A 123 -0.86 -11.32 16.15
CA ALA A 123 -2.19 -11.50 15.56
C ALA A 123 -2.45 -12.95 15.10
N SER A 124 -1.50 -13.87 15.34
CA SER A 124 -1.60 -15.29 14.97
C SER A 124 -2.08 -16.19 16.12
N VAL A 125 -2.46 -15.60 17.26
CA VAL A 125 -2.98 -16.29 18.47
C VAL A 125 -4.49 -16.23 18.57
#